data_AF-A0A0M1IRX9-F1
#
_entry.id   AF-A0A0M1IRX9-F1
#
_cell.length_a   1.000
_cell.length_b   1.000
_cell.length_c   1.000
_cell.angle_alpha   90.00
_cell.angle_beta   90.00
_cell.angle_gamma   90.00
#
_symmetry.space_group_name_H-M   'P 1'
#
loop_
_entity.id
_entity.type
_entity.pdbx_description
1 polymer ?
#
loop_
_entity_poly.entity_id
_entity_poly.type
_entity_poly.pdbx_seq_one_letter_code
_entity_poly.pdbx_strand_id
1 'polypeptide(L)'
;MIDAKIYGLVYTKRIKILHSIEGRVRIKLPDLDKIPEKYKIHEEDVIKAVRMLKGIKDISVNYVIGTCIINYDSNIITADKILRWIKRIIKVNIDNIKLYEHYGETNPKQVINIVEEQLKLEIKNI
;
A
#
# COMPACT_ATOMS: atom_id res chain seq x y z
N MET A 1 5.14 15.69 19.46
CA MET A 1 4.28 14.82 18.64
C MET A 1 4.99 14.61 17.32
N ILE A 2 5.39 13.39 16.96
CA ILE A 2 6.07 13.14 15.67
C ILE A 2 5.05 13.42 14.56
N ASP A 3 5.42 14.26 13.60
CA ASP A 3 4.60 14.52 12.41
C ASP A 3 4.39 13.19 11.66
N ALA A 4 3.13 12.80 11.46
CA ALA A 4 2.76 11.58 10.76
C ALA A 4 3.38 11.50 9.35
N LYS A 5 3.65 12.66 8.72
CA LYS A 5 4.38 12.74 7.45
C LYS A 5 5.84 12.32 7.59
N ILE A 6 6.52 12.77 8.64
CA ILE A 6 7.91 12.36 8.94
C ILE A 6 7.95 10.88 9.24
N TYR A 7 7.04 10.38 10.09
CA TYR A 7 6.94 8.95 10.39
C TYR A 7 6.71 8.12 9.13
N GLY A 8 5.75 8.54 8.30
CA GLY A 8 5.43 7.90 7.04
C GLY A 8 6.60 7.86 6.04
N LEU A 9 7.37 8.95 5.95
CA LEU A 9 8.57 8.99 5.11
C LEU A 9 9.65 8.01 5.61
N VAL A 10 9.91 7.98 6.92
CA VAL A 10 10.86 7.03 7.52
C VAL A 10 10.38 5.58 7.34
N TYR A 11 9.07 5.35 7.47
CA TYR A 11 8.44 4.05 7.28
C TYR A 11 8.67 3.51 5.85
N THR A 12 8.42 4.32 4.81
CA THR A 12 8.60 3.88 3.41
C THR A 12 10.05 3.50 3.07
N LYS A 13 11.05 4.03 3.78
CA LYS A 13 12.47 3.64 3.63
C LYS A 13 12.75 2.22 4.12
N ARG A 14 11.97 1.73 5.09
CA ARG A 14 12.11 0.38 5.67
C ARG A 14 11.41 -0.70 4.84
N ILE A 15 10.55 -0.30 3.90
CA ILE A 15 9.88 -1.21 2.95
C ILE A 15 10.87 -1.59 1.84
N LYS A 16 11.08 -2.90 1.68
CA LYS A 16 12.04 -3.45 0.73
C LYS A 16 11.60 -4.82 0.22
N ILE A 17 12.11 -5.20 -0.95
CA ILE A 17 12.02 -6.56 -1.45
C ILE A 17 12.90 -7.46 -0.56
N LEU A 18 12.34 -8.55 -0.06
CA LEU A 18 13.08 -9.60 0.66
C LEU A 18 13.56 -10.69 -0.29
N HIS A 19 12.71 -11.05 -1.25
CA HIS A 19 13.00 -12.06 -2.25
C HIS A 19 12.19 -11.75 -3.52
N SER A 20 12.80 -11.98 -4.67
CA SER A 20 12.14 -11.86 -5.96
C SER A 20 12.58 -12.99 -6.85
N ILE A 21 11.60 -13.71 -7.38
CA ILE A 21 11.77 -14.63 -8.51
C ILE A 21 10.83 -14.18 -9.61
N GLU A 22 11.00 -14.74 -10.80
CA GLU A 22 10.12 -14.42 -11.91
C GLU A 22 8.66 -14.70 -11.55
N GLY A 23 7.80 -13.68 -11.73
CA GLY A 23 6.37 -13.75 -11.43
C GLY A 23 5.99 -13.74 -9.94
N ARG A 24 6.94 -13.63 -9.00
CA ARG A 24 6.64 -13.52 -7.56
C ARG A 24 7.64 -12.66 -6.79
N VAL A 25 7.12 -11.68 -6.06
CA VAL A 25 7.91 -10.84 -5.15
C VAL A 25 7.39 -10.96 -3.71
N ARG A 26 8.31 -11.07 -2.75
CA ARG A 26 8.03 -10.95 -1.32
C ARG A 26 8.58 -9.62 -0.81
N ILE A 27 7.71 -8.80 -0.23
CA ILE A 27 8.03 -7.45 0.24
C ILE A 27 7.89 -7.41 1.76
N LYS A 28 8.88 -6.81 2.45
CA LYS A 28 8.79 -6.48 3.88
C LYS A 28 7.93 -5.24 4.04
N LEU A 29 6.89 -5.34 4.85
CA LEU A 29 6.05 -4.25 5.32
C LEU A 29 6.19 -4.24 6.86
N PRO A 30 7.14 -3.47 7.40
CA PRO A 30 7.38 -3.44 8.84
C PRO A 30 6.13 -3.03 9.61
N ASP A 31 6.03 -3.38 10.88
CA ASP A 31 4.97 -2.88 11.78
C ASP A 31 3.52 -3.20 11.37
N LEU A 32 3.29 -4.04 10.34
CA LEU A 32 1.94 -4.54 10.04
C LEU A 32 1.35 -5.32 11.22
N ASP A 33 2.18 -6.01 12.00
CA ASP A 33 1.82 -6.70 13.23
C ASP A 33 1.24 -5.76 14.30
N LYS A 34 1.54 -4.46 14.19
CA LYS A 34 1.06 -3.42 15.10
C LYS A 34 -0.24 -2.77 14.66
N ILE A 35 -0.76 -3.11 13.47
CA ILE A 35 -2.05 -2.57 13.01
C ILE A 35 -3.17 -3.19 13.85
N PRO A 36 -3.97 -2.36 14.57
CA PRO A 36 -5.10 -2.87 15.33
C PRO A 36 -6.12 -3.61 14.46
N GLU A 37 -6.68 -4.70 14.98
CA GLU A 37 -7.62 -5.58 14.25
C GLU A 37 -8.77 -4.83 13.59
N LYS A 38 -9.33 -3.82 14.29
CA LYS A 38 -10.42 -2.98 13.79
C LYS A 38 -10.12 -2.27 12.45
N TYR A 39 -8.85 -2.05 12.12
CA TYR A 39 -8.46 -1.40 10.86
C TYR A 39 -8.19 -2.39 9.73
N LYS A 40 -8.07 -3.69 10.01
CA LYS A 40 -7.88 -4.74 8.99
C LYS A 40 -9.10 -4.92 8.09
N ILE A 41 -10.27 -4.41 8.50
CA ILE A 41 -11.47 -4.35 7.66
C ILE A 41 -11.24 -3.59 6.34
N HIS A 42 -10.23 -2.72 6.29
CA HIS A 42 -9.85 -1.96 5.09
C HIS A 42 -8.79 -2.66 4.22
N GLU A 43 -8.41 -3.89 4.55
CA GLU A 43 -7.42 -4.65 3.77
C GLU A 43 -7.81 -4.75 2.29
N GLU A 44 -9.08 -5.02 2.01
CA GLU A 44 -9.58 -5.11 0.64
C GLU A 44 -9.41 -3.80 -0.14
N ASP A 45 -9.51 -2.64 0.51
CA ASP A 45 -9.29 -1.36 -0.15
C ASP A 45 -7.81 -1.15 -0.50
N VAL A 46 -6.90 -1.61 0.35
CA VAL A 46 -5.46 -1.63 0.08
C VAL A 46 -5.11 -2.62 -1.03
N ILE A 47 -5.70 -3.82 -1.00
CA ILE A 47 -5.52 -4.84 -2.05
C ILE A 47 -6.02 -4.31 -3.40
N LYS A 48 -7.18 -3.64 -3.45
CA LYS A 48 -7.69 -2.97 -4.65
C LYS A 48 -6.69 -1.94 -5.17
N ALA A 49 -6.16 -1.08 -4.29
CA ALA A 49 -5.16 -0.08 -4.66
C ALA A 49 -3.91 -0.71 -5.30
N VAL A 50 -3.41 -1.82 -4.73
CA VAL A 50 -2.27 -2.55 -5.32
C VAL A 50 -2.64 -3.16 -6.67
N ARG A 51 -3.85 -3.74 -6.80
CA ARG A 51 -4.37 -4.34 -8.04
C ARG A 51 -4.67 -3.33 -9.16
N MET A 52 -4.71 -2.03 -8.89
CA MET A 52 -4.76 -1.01 -9.95
C MET A 52 -3.58 -1.15 -10.91
N LEU A 53 -2.46 -1.67 -10.41
CA LEU A 53 -1.25 -1.89 -11.20
C LEU A 53 -1.43 -3.12 -12.10
N LYS A 54 -1.47 -2.89 -13.41
CA LYS A 54 -1.66 -3.96 -14.40
C LYS A 54 -0.56 -5.03 -14.27
N GLY A 55 -0.98 -6.29 -14.31
CA GLY A 55 -0.09 -7.44 -14.24
C GLY A 55 -0.03 -8.12 -12.87
N ILE A 56 -0.65 -7.55 -11.83
CA ILE A 56 -0.83 -8.21 -10.54
C ILE A 56 -1.86 -9.35 -10.70
N LYS A 57 -1.51 -10.56 -10.24
CA LYS A 57 -2.36 -11.76 -10.32
C LYS A 57 -2.97 -12.11 -8.97
N ASP A 58 -2.15 -12.09 -7.92
CA ASP A 58 -2.57 -12.48 -6.58
C ASP A 58 -1.73 -11.75 -5.51
N ILE A 59 -2.33 -11.53 -4.34
CA ILE A 59 -1.73 -10.80 -3.22
C ILE A 59 -2.07 -11.56 -1.93
N SER A 60 -1.06 -11.84 -1.11
CA SER A 60 -1.23 -12.44 0.21
C SER A 60 -0.46 -11.62 1.24
N VAL A 61 -1.17 -11.12 2.26
CA VAL A 61 -0.59 -10.33 3.35
C VAL A 61 -0.44 -11.22 4.59
N ASN A 62 0.75 -11.19 5.18
CA ASN A 62 1.00 -11.79 6.48
C ASN A 62 1.34 -10.69 7.49
N TYR A 63 0.38 -10.39 8.36
CA TYR A 63 0.52 -9.39 9.41
C TYR A 63 1.52 -9.81 10.49
N VAL A 64 1.58 -11.10 10.82
CA VAL A 64 2.43 -11.62 11.91
C VAL A 64 3.92 -11.36 11.64
N ILE A 65 4.38 -11.67 10.43
CA ILE A 65 5.78 -11.45 10.04
C ILE A 65 5.99 -10.14 9.27
N GLY A 66 4.93 -9.36 9.04
CA GLY A 66 4.97 -8.10 8.31
C GLY A 66 5.51 -8.25 6.90
N THR A 67 4.91 -9.13 6.10
CA THR A 67 5.30 -9.35 4.70
C THR A 67 4.09 -9.46 3.80
N CYS A 68 4.26 -9.07 2.53
CA CYS A 68 3.30 -9.32 1.48
C CYS A 68 3.96 -10.13 0.36
N ILE A 69 3.27 -11.15 -0.14
CA ILE A 69 3.64 -11.92 -1.33
C ILE A 69 2.73 -11.48 -2.45
N ILE A 70 3.33 -11.11 -3.59
CA ILE A 70 2.60 -10.69 -4.78
C ILE A 70 3.02 -11.59 -5.93
N ASN A 71 2.06 -12.29 -6.51
CA ASN A 71 2.23 -12.98 -7.78
C ASN A 71 1.84 -12.03 -8.92
N TYR A 72 2.66 -11.95 -9.96
CA TYR A 72 2.50 -11.01 -11.05
C TYR A 72 2.93 -11.59 -12.40
N ASP A 73 2.59 -10.92 -13.49
CA ASP A 73 3.10 -11.23 -14.82
C ASP A 73 4.44 -10.53 -15.07
N SER A 74 5.54 -11.31 -15.11
CA SER A 74 6.89 -10.79 -15.35
C SER A 74 7.05 -10.14 -16.72
N ASN A 75 6.19 -10.45 -17.68
CA ASN A 75 6.21 -9.83 -19.01
C ASN A 75 5.55 -8.44 -19.03
N ILE A 76 4.75 -8.12 -18.01
CA ILE A 76 4.00 -6.85 -17.92
C ILE A 76 4.66 -5.89 -16.93
N ILE A 77 5.15 -6.41 -15.81
CA ILE A 77 5.64 -5.60 -14.71
C ILE A 77 6.81 -6.23 -13.95
N THR A 78 7.61 -5.40 -13.29
CA THR A 78 8.77 -5.82 -12.48
C THR A 78 8.51 -5.66 -10.99
N ALA A 79 9.22 -6.44 -10.17
CA ALA A 79 9.20 -6.32 -8.71
C ALA A 79 9.50 -4.89 -8.22
N ASP A 80 10.41 -4.17 -8.88
CA ASP A 80 10.74 -2.78 -8.53
C ASP A 80 9.57 -1.83 -8.79
N LYS A 81 8.85 -2.00 -9.91
CA LYS A 81 7.62 -1.22 -10.17
C LYS A 81 6.56 -1.46 -9.11
N ILE A 82 6.39 -2.72 -8.69
CA ILE A 82 5.47 -3.10 -7.62
C ILE A 82 5.88 -2.45 -6.28
N LEU A 83 7.17 -2.51 -5.92
CA LEU A 83 7.69 -1.86 -4.71
C LEU A 83 7.47 -0.34 -4.74
N ARG A 84 7.75 0.31 -5.87
CA ARG A 84 7.50 1.74 -6.06
C ARG A 84 6.03 2.08 -5.90
N TRP A 85 5.15 1.27 -6.48
CA TRP A 85 3.70 1.49 -6.37
C TRP A 85 3.21 1.37 -4.93
N ILE A 86 3.62 0.35 -4.19
CA ILE A 86 3.27 0.21 -2.77
C ILE A 86 3.73 1.41 -1.94
N LYS A 87 4.97 1.88 -2.16
CA LYS A 87 5.47 3.09 -1.49
C LYS A 87 4.65 4.33 -1.86
N ARG A 88 4.21 4.44 -3.11
CA ARG A 88 3.35 5.53 -3.57
C ARG A 88 1.97 5.48 -2.91
N ILE A 89 1.33 4.31 -2.84
CA ILE A 89 0.05 4.13 -2.15
C ILE A 89 0.15 4.63 -0.71
N ILE A 90 1.18 4.18 0.02
CA ILE A 90 1.40 4.57 1.41
C ILE A 90 1.59 6.09 1.52
N LYS A 91 2.41 6.68 0.63
CA LYS A 91 2.63 8.12 0.60
C LYS A 91 1.33 8.91 0.37
N VAL A 92 0.50 8.51 -0.58
CA VAL A 92 -0.81 9.15 -0.82
C VAL A 92 -1.68 9.08 0.43
N ASN A 93 -1.75 7.94 1.11
CA ASN A 93 -2.53 7.81 2.35
C ASN A 93 -2.01 8.72 3.48
N ILE A 94 -0.69 8.79 3.66
CA ILE A 94 -0.06 9.69 4.66
C ILE A 94 -0.32 11.16 4.33
N ASP A 95 -0.21 11.54 3.06
CA ASP A 95 -0.45 12.91 2.61
C ASP A 95 -1.91 13.34 2.85
N ASN A 96 -2.84 12.37 2.90
CA ASN A 96 -4.26 12.57 3.22
C ASN A 96 -4.63 12.30 4.70
N ILE A 97 -3.68 12.21 5.63
CA ILE A 97 -4.02 11.85 7.04
C ILE A 97 -5.07 12.78 7.67
N LYS A 98 -5.04 14.08 7.36
CA LYS A 98 -6.05 15.05 7.83
C LYS A 98 -7.46 14.76 7.27
N LEU A 99 -7.55 14.19 6.07
CA LEU A 99 -8.82 13.78 5.47
C LEU A 99 -9.42 12.60 6.27
N TYR A 100 -8.59 11.64 6.68
CA TYR A 100 -9.00 10.54 7.55
C TYR A 100 -9.40 11.03 8.95
N GLU A 101 -8.65 11.97 9.54
CA GLU A 101 -8.99 12.56 10.85
C GLU A 101 -10.35 13.27 10.82
N HIS A 102 -10.70 13.92 9.72
CA HIS A 102 -11.93 14.71 9.62
C HIS A 102 -13.16 13.91 9.15
N TYR A 103 -12.98 12.98 8.20
CA TYR A 103 -14.09 12.25 7.56
C TYR A 103 -14.02 10.73 7.72
N GLY A 104 -12.95 10.17 8.29
CA GLY A 104 -12.74 8.72 8.33
C GLY A 104 -13.82 7.97 9.12
N GLU A 105 -14.33 8.55 10.20
CA GLU A 105 -15.39 7.95 11.03
C GLU A 105 -16.80 8.29 10.52
N THR A 106 -17.00 9.52 10.05
CA THR A 106 -18.33 10.05 9.69
C THR A 106 -18.69 9.81 8.23
N ASN A 107 -17.71 9.77 7.33
CA ASN A 107 -17.89 9.55 5.90
C ASN A 107 -16.69 8.81 5.25
N PRO A 108 -16.42 7.55 5.65
CA PRO A 108 -15.28 6.78 5.14
C PRO A 108 -15.31 6.60 3.61
N LYS A 109 -16.49 6.52 3.00
CA LYS A 109 -16.64 6.40 1.55
C LYS A 109 -16.09 7.61 0.81
N GLN A 110 -16.31 8.81 1.32
CA GLN A 110 -15.75 10.03 0.72
C GLN A 110 -14.22 9.99 0.75
N VAL A 111 -13.63 9.56 1.87
CA VAL A 111 -12.17 9.43 2.00
C VAL A 111 -11.62 8.43 0.98
N ILE A 112 -12.23 7.24 0.91
CA ILE A 112 -11.82 6.18 -0.04
C ILE A 112 -11.88 6.69 -1.47
N ASN A 113 -12.98 7.33 -1.87
CA ASN A 113 -13.15 7.84 -3.24
C ASN A 113 -12.08 8.89 -3.61
N ILE A 114 -11.81 9.84 -2.70
CA ILE A 114 -10.79 10.87 -2.94
C ILE A 114 -9.41 10.23 -3.11
N VAL A 115 -9.05 9.29 -2.23
CA VAL A 115 -7.76 8.60 -2.30
C VAL A 115 -7.66 7.74 -3.57
N GLU A 116 -8.72 7.03 -3.95
CA GLU A 116 -8.74 6.22 -5.17
C GLU A 116 -8.52 7.07 -6.43
N GLU A 117 -9.17 8.24 -6.53
CA GLU A 117 -8.95 9.16 -7.66
C GLU A 117 -7.51 9.69 -7.72
N GLN A 118 -6.91 10.00 -6.57
CA GLN A 118 -5.49 10.39 -6.54
C GLN A 118 -4.57 9.24 -6.97
N LEU A 119 -4.87 8.01 -6.55
CA LEU A 119 -4.12 6.83 -6.98
C LEU A 119 -4.25 6.58 -8.50
N LYS A 120 -5.42 6.82 -9.11
CA LYS A 120 -5.62 6.72 -10.57
C LYS A 120 -4.75 7.72 -11.34
N LEU A 121 -4.44 8.87 -10.75
CA LEU A 121 -3.52 9.84 -11.34
C LEU A 121 -2.06 9.41 -11.17
N GLU A 122 -1.70 8.94 -9.98
CA GLU A 122 -0.33 8.56 -9.63
C GLU A 122 0.16 7.32 -10.38
N ILE A 123 -0.72 6.35 -10.64
CA ILE A 123 -0.32 5.09 -11.28
C ILE A 123 0.19 5.28 -12.71
N LYS A 124 -0.19 6.38 -13.38
CA LYS A 124 0.30 6.74 -14.71
C LYS A 124 1.80 7.03 -14.72
N ASN A 125 2.41 7.25 -13.55
CA ASN A 125 3.81 7.63 -13.38
C ASN A 125 4.71 6.49 -12.84
N ILE A 126 4.28 5.22 -12.93
CA ILE A 126 4.95 4.04 -12.32
C ILE A 126 5.72 3.17 -13.32
#